data_AF-W1YI68-F1
#
_entry.id   AF-W1YI68-F1
#
_cell.length_a   1.000
_cell.length_b   1.000
_cell.length_c   1.000
_cell.angle_alpha   90.00
_cell.angle_beta   90.00
_cell.angle_gamma   90.00
#
_symmetry.space_group_name_H-M   'P 1'
#
loop_
_entity.id
_entity.type
_entity.pdbx_description
1 polymer ?
#
loop_
_entity_poly.entity_id
_entity_poly.type
_entity_poly.pdbx_seq_one_letter_code
_entity_poly.pdbx_strand_id
1 'polypeptide(L)' 'ESGEPLAYGKSITDACIGWEDTDALLRQLANAVKARRG' A
#
# COMPACT_ATOMS: atom_id res chain seq x y z
N GLU A 1 8.91 16.83 27.02
CA GLU A 1 9.65 15.73 26.36
C GLU A 1 8.70 14.54 26.32
N SER A 2 8.53 13.76 25.27
CA SER A 2 9.29 13.51 24.03
C SER A 2 8.31 12.87 23.04
N GLY A 3 8.24 13.35 21.80
CA GLY A 3 7.60 12.57 20.75
C GLY A 3 8.51 11.39 20.41
N GLU A 4 7.93 10.19 20.24
CA GLU A 4 8.67 9.05 19.70
C GLU A 4 9.28 9.43 18.34
N PRO A 5 10.52 9.00 18.03
CA PRO A 5 11.12 9.22 16.72
C PRO A 5 10.22 8.70 15.59
N LEU A 6 10.15 9.44 14.49
CA LEU A 6 9.36 9.02 13.33
C LEU A 6 9.94 7.72 12.74
N ALA A 7 9.05 6.77 12.47
CA ALA A 7 9.42 5.55 11.76
C ALA A 7 9.63 5.84 10.27
N TYR A 8 10.73 5.33 9.71
CA TYR A 8 11.01 5.42 8.28
C TYR A 8 9.91 4.74 7.46
N GLY A 9 9.52 5.37 6.34
CA GLY A 9 8.53 4.80 5.41
C GLY A 9 7.09 4.75 5.94
N LYS A 10 6.74 5.51 6.97
CA LYS A 10 5.38 5.60 7.53
C LYS A 10 4.79 6.99 7.32
N SER A 11 3.56 7.04 6.82
CA SER A 11 2.79 8.29 6.68
C SER A 11 2.55 8.95 8.05
N ILE A 12 2.64 10.28 8.10
CA ILE A 12 2.35 11.10 9.29
C ILE A 12 0.96 11.78 9.21
N THR A 13 0.23 11.58 8.11
CA THR A 13 -1.12 12.08 7.91
C THR A 13 -2.11 10.93 8.09
N ASP A 14 -2.78 10.51 7.02
CA ASP A 14 -3.68 9.36 7.03
C ASP A 14 -2.89 8.05 6.99
N ALA A 15 -3.50 6.99 7.52
CA ALA A 15 -2.93 5.65 7.45
C ALA A 15 -2.85 5.15 6.00
N CYS A 16 -1.72 4.56 5.64
CA CYS A 16 -1.50 3.91 4.35
C CYS A 16 -1.35 2.39 4.53
N ILE A 17 -1.65 1.63 3.48
CA ILE A 17 -1.33 0.20 3.41
C ILE A 17 0.18 -0.02 3.29
N GLY A 18 0.64 -1.21 3.69
CA GLY A 18 2.02 -1.63 3.56
C GLY A 18 2.41 -2.00 2.12
N TRP A 19 3.68 -2.37 1.93
CA TRP A 19 4.18 -2.76 0.62
C TRP A 19 3.60 -4.10 0.15
N GLU A 20 3.45 -5.06 1.05
CA GLU A 20 2.88 -6.38 0.78
C GLU A 20 1.45 -6.28 0.26
N ASP A 21 0.64 -5.44 0.90
CA ASP A 21 -0.73 -5.15 0.46
C ASP A 21 -0.76 -4.40 -0.87
N THR A 22 0.20 -3.50 -1.09
CA THR A 22 0.33 -2.76 -2.36
C THR A 22 0.66 -3.69 -3.52
N ASP A 23 1.64 -4.59 -3.36
CA ASP A 23 1.98 -5.61 -4.38
C ASP A 23 0.78 -6.52 -4.67
N ALA A 24 0.10 -7.01 -3.62
CA ALA A 24 -1.10 -7.83 -3.77
C ALA A 24 -2.21 -7.08 -4.52
N LEU A 25 -2.49 -5.83 -4.15
CA LEU A 25 -3.50 -4.99 -4.79
C LEU A 25 -3.19 -4.76 -6.27
N LEU A 26 -1.95 -4.43 -6.61
CA LEU A 26 -1.55 -4.21 -8.00
C LEU A 26 -1.72 -5.49 -8.85
N ARG A 27 -1.37 -6.66 -8.30
CA ARG A 27 -1.59 -7.96 -8.97
C ARG A 27 -3.08 -8.25 -9.16
N GLN A 28 -3.90 -7.97 -8.16
CA GLN A 28 -5.36 -8.14 -8.25
C GLN A 28 -5.94 -7.26 -9.36
N LEU A 29 -5.58 -5.98 -9.40
CA LEU A 29 -6.04 -5.04 -10.44
C LEU A 29 -5.56 -5.46 -11.83
N ALA A 30 -4.31 -5.90 -11.96
CA ALA A 30 -3.79 -6.41 -13.23
C ALA A 30 -4.56 -7.65 -13.72
N ASN A 31 -4.89 -8.57 -12.82
CA ASN A 31 -5.67 -9.76 -13.16
C ASN A 31 -7.11 -9.41 -13.55
N ALA A 32 -7.75 -8.45 -12.86
CA ALA A 32 -9.07 -7.95 -13.23
C ALA A 32 -9.09 -7.33 -14.63
N VAL A 33 -8.06 -6.55 -14.98
CA VAL A 33 -7.91 -5.99 -16.34
C VAL A 33 -7.73 -7.08 -17.39
N LYS A 34 -6.92 -8.13 -17.12
CA LYS A 34 -6.79 -9.28 -18.02
C LYS A 34 -8.11 -10.01 -18.22
N ALA A 35 -8.83 -10.27 -17.13
CA ALA A 35 -10.13 -10.96 -17.16
C ALA A 35 -11.17 -10.19 -17.99
N ARG A 36 -11.15 -8.85 -17.94
CA ARG A 36 -12.04 -8.01 -18.75
C ARG A 36 -11.69 -7.98 -20.25
N ARG A 37 -10.44 -8.31 -20.61
CA ARG A 37 -9.97 -8.27 -22.01
C ARG A 37 -10.18 -9.60 -22.75
N GLY A 38 -10.30 -10.71 -22.01
CA GLY A 38 -10.76 -11.99 -22.56
C GLY A 38 -12.26 -11.98 -22.81
#